data_AF-A0AAP3EBG7-F1
#
_entry.id   AF-A0AAP3EBG7-F1
#
_cell.length_a   1.000
_cell.length_b   1.000
_cell.length_c   1.000
_cell.angle_alpha   90.00
_cell.angle_beta   90.00
_cell.angle_gamma   90.00
#
_symmetry.space_group_name_H-M   'P 1'
#
loop_
_entity.id
_entity.type
_entity.pdbx_description
1 polymer ?
#
loop_
_entity_poly.entity_id
_entity_poly.type
_entity_poly.pdbx_seq_one_letter_code
_entity_poly.pdbx_strand_id
1 'polypeptide(L)'
;MLNPAVIPLVPLIGALTANLTELIRGEFKVWHPNMDIGIKTFTLAIAAYVVVWFALLVTAINVGGDSNMSSGLEVLGFFMFGLGVYTFAKGTRFVSSELQLWIYRLALPSLLLCCVLISHFG
;
A
#
# COMPACT_ATOMS: atom_id res chain seq x y z
N MET A 1 -5.19 21.01 -3.11
CA MET A 1 -5.62 20.44 -1.82
C MET A 1 -6.38 19.17 -2.13
N LEU A 2 -5.91 18.05 -1.61
CA LEU A 2 -6.52 16.75 -1.83
C LEU A 2 -7.95 16.71 -1.32
N ASN A 3 -8.82 16.02 -2.03
CA ASN A 3 -10.16 15.72 -1.55
C ASN A 3 -10.11 14.93 -0.23
N PRO A 4 -10.83 15.35 0.84
CA PRO A 4 -10.84 14.66 2.12
C PRO A 4 -11.16 13.16 2.06
N ALA A 5 -11.96 12.74 1.07
CA ALA A 5 -12.29 11.33 0.86
C ALA A 5 -11.08 10.47 0.45
N VAL A 6 -10.05 11.10 -0.12
CA VAL A 6 -8.86 10.44 -0.69
C VAL A 6 -7.71 10.39 0.31
N ILE A 7 -7.67 11.33 1.25
CA ILE A 7 -6.68 11.42 2.33
C ILE A 7 -6.46 10.11 3.09
N PRO A 8 -7.47 9.31 3.48
CA PRO A 8 -7.24 8.05 4.20
C PRO A 8 -6.77 6.90 3.29
N LEU A 9 -7.04 6.95 1.97
CA LEU A 9 -6.67 5.88 1.05
C LEU A 9 -5.16 5.85 0.79
N VAL A 10 -4.54 7.02 0.67
CA VAL A 10 -3.12 7.17 0.39
C VAL A 10 -2.21 6.54 1.47
N PRO A 11 -2.38 6.80 2.79
CA PRO A 11 -1.59 6.15 3.83
C PRO A 11 -1.92 4.65 3.95
N LEU A 12 -3.12 4.21 3.57
CA LEU A 12 -3.47 2.79 3.52
C LEU A 12 -2.64 2.05 2.47
N ILE A 13 -2.46 2.64 1.28
CA ILE A 13 -1.54 2.10 0.26
C ILE A 13 -0.10 2.09 0.79
N GLY A 14 0.32 3.14 1.50
CA GLY A 14 1.64 3.19 2.16
C GLY A 14 1.86 2.04 3.15
N ALA A 15 0.87 1.79 4.02
CA ALA A 15 0.90 0.69 4.98
C ALA A 15 0.89 -0.69 4.29
N LEU A 16 0.08 -0.86 3.24
CA LEU A 16 0.07 -2.07 2.43
C LEU A 16 1.43 -2.32 1.77
N THR A 17 2.08 -1.27 1.27
CA THR A 17 3.42 -1.35 0.68
C THR A 17 4.47 -1.81 1.70
N ALA A 18 4.42 -1.26 2.92
CA ALA A 18 5.29 -1.71 4.00
C ALA A 18 5.05 -3.19 4.36
N ASN A 19 3.79 -3.62 4.44
CA ASN A 19 3.45 -5.03 4.67
C ASN A 19 3.99 -5.96 3.57
N LEU A 20 3.85 -5.57 2.30
CA LEU A 20 4.40 -6.31 1.16
C LEU A 20 5.94 -6.33 1.18
N THR A 21 6.58 -5.28 1.69
CA THR A 21 8.04 -5.23 1.86
C THR A 21 8.50 -6.25 2.91
N GLU A 22 7.81 -6.34 4.05
CA GLU A 22 8.06 -7.36 5.07
C GLU A 22 7.86 -8.79 4.53
N LEU A 23 6.87 -8.99 3.66
CA LEU A 23 6.64 -10.27 2.98
C LEU A 23 7.85 -10.67 2.14
N ILE A 24 8.34 -9.78 1.27
CA ILE A 24 9.46 -10.06 0.36
C ILE A 24 10.76 -10.30 1.14
N ARG A 25 10.95 -9.59 2.25
CA ARG A 25 12.10 -9.78 3.14
C ARG A 25 11.99 -11.01 4.05
N GLY A 26 10.81 -11.65 4.11
CA GLY A 26 10.54 -12.78 4.99
C GLY A 26 10.41 -12.41 6.47
N GLU A 27 10.35 -11.12 6.80
CA GLU A 27 10.27 -10.61 8.18
C GLU A 27 8.95 -10.99 8.86
N PHE A 28 7.91 -11.28 8.08
CA PHE A 28 6.61 -11.75 8.59
C PHE A 28 6.73 -13.02 9.46
N LYS A 29 7.73 -13.88 9.22
CA LYS A 29 7.94 -15.12 9.98
C LYS A 29 8.31 -14.88 11.44
N VAL A 30 8.79 -13.68 11.79
CA VAL A 30 9.09 -13.29 13.17
C VAL A 30 7.82 -13.28 14.02
N TRP A 31 6.70 -12.84 13.43
CA TRP A 31 5.41 -12.73 14.11
C TRP A 31 4.45 -13.87 13.78
N HIS A 32 4.58 -14.45 12.59
CA HIS A 32 3.74 -15.54 12.09
C HIS A 32 4.59 -16.72 11.59
N PRO A 33 5.30 -17.44 12.50
CA PRO A 33 6.26 -18.47 12.11
C PRO A 33 5.63 -19.69 11.41
N ASN A 34 4.36 -19.98 11.74
CA ASN A 34 3.61 -21.12 11.20
C ASN A 34 2.78 -20.76 9.96
N MET A 35 2.85 -19.51 9.48
CA MET A 35 2.07 -19.06 8.34
C MET A 35 2.74 -19.52 7.03
N ASP A 36 2.06 -20.42 6.32
CA ASP A 36 2.48 -20.85 5.00
C ASP A 36 1.80 -20.03 3.91
N ILE A 37 2.60 -19.51 2.98
CA ILE A 37 2.13 -18.65 1.90
C ILE A 37 2.25 -19.43 0.61
N GLY A 38 1.11 -19.94 0.14
CA GLY A 38 1.07 -20.67 -1.13
C GLY A 38 1.56 -19.82 -2.31
N ILE A 39 2.21 -20.48 -3.28
CA ILE A 39 2.88 -19.84 -4.44
C ILE A 39 2.00 -18.81 -5.16
N LYS A 40 0.70 -19.10 -5.34
CA LYS A 40 -0.25 -18.19 -6.02
C LYS A 40 -0.44 -16.87 -5.27
N THR A 41 -0.54 -16.94 -3.94
CA THR A 41 -0.69 -15.76 -3.07
C THR A 41 0.59 -14.94 -3.11
N PHE A 42 1.73 -15.60 -3.05
CA PHE A 42 3.04 -14.96 -3.11
C PHE A 42 3.27 -14.24 -4.44
N THR A 43 2.97 -14.88 -5.58
CA THR A 43 3.09 -14.26 -6.91
C THR A 43 2.20 -13.02 -7.03
N LEU A 44 0.96 -13.09 -6.54
CA LEU A 44 0.04 -11.96 -6.57
C LEU A 44 0.53 -10.79 -5.70
N ALA A 45 1.04 -11.10 -4.51
CA ALA A 45 1.57 -10.08 -3.59
C ALA A 45 2.83 -9.41 -4.16
N ILE A 46 3.72 -10.15 -4.82
CA ILE A 46 4.87 -9.57 -5.54
C ILE A 46 4.40 -8.69 -6.69
N ALA A 47 3.43 -9.15 -7.48
CA ALA A 47 2.87 -8.34 -8.56
C ALA A 47 2.30 -7.02 -8.01
N ALA A 48 1.57 -7.06 -6.89
CA ALA A 48 1.08 -5.87 -6.21
C ALA A 48 2.21 -4.93 -5.80
N TYR A 49 3.28 -5.48 -5.20
CA TYR A 49 4.45 -4.71 -4.77
C TYR A 49 5.15 -4.00 -5.93
N VAL A 50 5.33 -4.68 -7.07
CA VAL A 50 5.94 -4.06 -8.25
C VAL A 50 5.05 -2.97 -8.82
N VAL A 51 3.74 -3.24 -8.91
CA VAL A 51 2.75 -2.30 -9.48
C VAL A 51 2.56 -1.06 -8.61
N VAL A 52 2.70 -1.15 -7.27
CA VAL A 52 2.43 -0.01 -6.38
C VAL A 52 3.27 1.22 -6.71
N TRP A 53 4.54 1.02 -7.06
CA TRP A 53 5.46 2.12 -7.34
C TRP A 53 5.08 2.85 -8.62
N PHE A 54 4.71 2.09 -9.66
CA PHE A 54 4.26 2.66 -10.92
C PHE A 54 2.89 3.32 -10.78
N ALA A 55 1.95 2.66 -10.10
CA ALA A 55 0.61 3.18 -9.87
C ALA A 55 0.64 4.46 -9.04
N LEU A 56 1.48 4.53 -8.01
CA LEU A 56 1.68 5.74 -7.19
C LEU A 56 2.22 6.90 -8.04
N LEU A 57 3.20 6.63 -8.91
CA LEU A 57 3.78 7.65 -9.79
C LEU A 57 2.75 8.21 -10.77
N VAL A 58 1.98 7.34 -11.44
CA VAL A 58 0.89 7.76 -12.34
C VAL A 58 -0.16 8.57 -11.57
N THR A 59 -0.53 8.12 -10.38
CA THR A 59 -1.50 8.80 -9.52
C THR A 59 -1.01 10.20 -9.12
N ALA A 60 0.25 10.32 -8.70
CA ALA A 60 0.83 11.61 -8.31
C ALA A 60 0.94 12.59 -9.48
N ILE A 61 1.25 12.11 -10.69
CA ILE A 61 1.28 12.95 -11.91
C ILE A 61 -0.13 13.41 -12.26
N ASN A 62 -1.11 12.50 -12.27
CA ASN A 62 -2.50 12.83 -12.62
C ASN A 62 -3.11 13.83 -11.63
N VAL A 63 -2.88 13.65 -10.33
CA VAL A 63 -3.39 14.54 -9.29
C VAL A 63 -2.59 15.86 -9.21
N GLY A 64 -1.29 15.81 -9.52
CA GLY A 64 -0.41 16.99 -9.51
C GLY A 64 -0.74 18.00 -10.62
N GLY A 65 -1.03 17.52 -11.83
CA GLY A 65 -1.45 18.34 -12.98
C GLY A 65 -0.56 19.57 -13.29
N ASP A 66 -1.06 20.49 -14.12
CA ASP A 66 -0.33 21.70 -14.54
C ASP A 66 -0.31 22.82 -13.49
N SER A 67 -1.19 22.80 -12.48
CA SER A 67 -1.34 23.90 -11.52
C SER A 67 -1.35 23.52 -10.04
N ASN A 68 -1.36 22.23 -9.70
CA ASN A 68 -1.60 21.74 -8.33
C ASN A 68 -0.46 20.84 -7.81
N MET A 69 0.79 21.30 -7.97
CA MET A 69 1.98 20.60 -7.46
C MET A 69 1.87 20.25 -5.96
N SER A 70 1.15 21.07 -5.17
CA SER A 70 0.87 20.81 -3.76
C SER A 70 0.06 19.54 -3.51
N SER A 71 -0.94 19.22 -4.35
CA SER A 71 -1.74 17.99 -4.22
C SER A 71 -0.89 16.74 -4.47
N GLY A 72 0.00 16.76 -5.46
CA GLY A 72 0.95 15.65 -5.70
C GLY A 72 1.91 15.44 -4.53
N LEU A 73 2.39 16.53 -3.91
CA LEU A 73 3.20 16.49 -2.69
C LEU A 73 2.43 15.94 -1.49
N GLU A 74 1.16 16.31 -1.34
CA GLU A 74 0.27 15.77 -0.30
C GLU A 74 0.11 14.25 -0.45
N VAL A 75 -0.12 13.73 -1.66
CA VAL A 75 -0.19 12.28 -1.93
C VAL A 75 1.11 11.58 -1.50
N LEU A 76 2.26 12.10 -1.92
CA LEU A 76 3.53 11.50 -1.54
C LEU A 76 3.78 11.56 -0.03
N GLY A 77 3.44 12.69 0.61
CA GLY A 77 3.57 12.87 2.05
C GLY A 77 2.71 11.89 2.86
N PHE A 78 1.43 11.75 2.51
CA PHE A 78 0.53 10.82 3.17
C PHE A 78 0.92 9.35 2.91
N PHE A 79 1.43 9.04 1.72
CA PHE A 79 1.92 7.70 1.40
C PHE A 79 3.12 7.34 2.28
N MET A 80 4.10 8.24 2.35
CA MET A 80 5.28 8.07 3.20
C MET A 80 4.90 7.98 4.68
N PHE A 81 3.91 8.75 5.11
CA PHE A 81 3.39 8.68 6.47
C PHE A 81 2.83 7.29 6.79
N GLY A 82 1.95 6.75 5.93
CA GLY A 82 1.40 5.41 6.11
C GLY A 82 2.46 4.31 6.11
N LEU A 83 3.43 4.40 5.20
CA LEU A 83 4.57 3.49 5.12
C LEU A 83 5.41 3.54 6.40
N GLY A 84 5.75 4.75 6.85
CA GLY A 84 6.53 4.97 8.06
C GLY A 84 5.81 4.44 9.30
N VAL A 85 4.55 4.84 9.51
CA VAL A 85 3.76 4.40 10.67
C VAL A 85 3.69 2.89 10.74
N TYR A 86 3.39 2.21 9.63
CA TYR A 86 3.31 0.75 9.60
C TYR A 86 4.67 0.11 9.95
N THR A 87 5.77 0.61 9.35
CA THR A 87 7.12 0.07 9.54
C THR A 87 7.59 0.24 10.99
N PHE A 88 7.38 1.41 11.59
CA PHE A 88 7.80 1.69 12.98
C PHE A 88 6.90 1.01 14.01
N ALA A 89 5.58 0.97 13.77
CA ALA A 89 4.64 0.31 14.66
C ALA A 89 4.68 -1.23 14.58
N LYS A 90 5.39 -1.79 13.58
CA LYS A 90 5.40 -3.22 13.25
C LYS A 90 3.97 -3.74 13.08
N GLY A 91 3.25 -3.19 12.11
CA GLY A 91 1.82 -3.45 11.90
C GLY A 91 1.45 -4.93 11.81
N THR A 92 2.38 -5.78 11.35
CA THR A 92 2.27 -7.24 11.31
C THR A 92 1.96 -7.87 12.67
N ARG A 93 2.37 -7.25 13.77
CA ARG A 93 2.11 -7.71 15.15
C ARG A 93 0.62 -7.68 15.51
N PHE A 94 -0.13 -6.73 14.95
CA PHE A 94 -1.54 -6.50 15.31
C PHE A 94 -2.53 -7.28 14.43
N VAL A 95 -2.03 -7.97 13.41
CA VAL A 95 -2.84 -8.68 12.42
C VAL A 95 -2.72 -10.19 12.66
N SER A 96 -3.83 -10.92 12.63
CA SER A 96 -3.81 -12.38 12.73
C SER A 96 -3.27 -13.03 11.46
N SER A 97 -2.74 -14.25 11.54
CA SER A 97 -2.16 -14.94 10.38
C SER A 97 -3.17 -15.14 9.24
N GLU A 98 -4.42 -15.44 9.55
CA GLU A 98 -5.48 -15.58 8.55
C GLU A 98 -5.79 -14.26 7.84
N LEU A 99 -5.87 -13.17 8.60
CA LEU A 99 -6.15 -11.84 8.06
C LEU A 99 -4.98 -11.36 7.19
N GLN A 100 -3.75 -11.65 7.59
CA GLN A 100 -2.56 -11.32 6.81
C GLN A 100 -2.51 -12.06 5.46
N LEU A 101 -2.91 -13.32 5.41
CA LEU A 101 -3.05 -14.05 4.14
C LEU A 101 -4.10 -13.40 3.23
N TRP A 102 -5.21 -12.92 3.76
CA TRP A 102 -6.21 -12.19 2.99
C TRP A 102 -5.71 -10.85 2.50
N ILE A 103 -4.96 -10.11 3.32
CA ILE A 103 -4.30 -8.86 2.89
C ILE A 103 -3.41 -9.14 1.68
N TYR A 104 -2.62 -10.22 1.68
CA TYR A 104 -1.78 -10.57 0.54
C TYR A 104 -2.58 -10.95 -0.71
N ARG A 105 -3.68 -11.69 -0.55
CA ARG A 105 -4.56 -12.08 -1.66
C ARG A 105 -5.32 -10.89 -2.26
N LEU A 106 -5.61 -9.87 -1.47
CA LEU A 106 -6.36 -8.69 -1.89
C LEU A 106 -5.45 -7.49 -2.18
N ALA A 107 -4.14 -7.61 -2.01
CA ALA A 107 -3.19 -6.51 -2.16
C ALA A 107 -3.26 -5.87 -3.56
N LEU A 108 -3.22 -6.70 -4.61
CA LEU A 108 -3.25 -6.21 -5.99
C LEU A 108 -4.57 -5.50 -6.35
N PRO A 109 -5.77 -6.11 -6.16
CA PRO A 109 -7.02 -5.44 -6.50
C PRO A 109 -7.29 -4.22 -5.61
N SER A 110 -6.95 -4.27 -4.32
CA SER A 110 -7.17 -3.13 -3.40
C SER A 110 -6.31 -1.93 -3.77
N LEU A 111 -5.04 -2.16 -4.13
CA LEU A 111 -4.12 -1.13 -4.60
C LEU A 111 -4.63 -0.46 -5.87
N LEU A 112 -4.98 -1.25 -6.89
CA LEU A 112 -5.47 -0.70 -8.16
C LEU A 112 -6.76 0.11 -7.96
N LEU A 113 -7.69 -0.41 -7.16
CA LEU A 113 -8.94 0.28 -6.84
C LEU A 113 -8.66 1.60 -6.12
N CYS A 114 -7.76 1.62 -5.13
CA CYS A 114 -7.41 2.85 -4.42
C CYS A 114 -6.72 3.86 -5.36
N CYS A 115 -5.79 3.43 -6.22
CA CYS A 115 -5.15 4.30 -7.19
C CYS A 115 -6.15 4.91 -8.19
N VAL A 116 -7.13 4.14 -8.68
CA VAL A 116 -8.19 4.66 -9.55
C VAL A 116 -9.06 5.68 -8.81
N LEU A 117 -9.46 5.38 -7.56
CA LEU A 117 -10.22 6.33 -6.75
C LEU A 117 -9.44 7.62 -6.49
N ILE A 118 -8.14 7.52 -6.15
CA ILE A 118 -7.28 8.69 -5.94
C ILE A 118 -7.15 9.48 -7.23
N SER A 119 -6.95 8.82 -8.37
CA SER A 119 -6.79 9.52 -9.66
C SER A 119 -8.08 10.19 -10.15
N HIS A 120 -9.26 9.71 -9.73
CA HIS A 120 -10.55 10.26 -10.16
C HIS A 120 -11.10 11.32 -9.19
N PHE A 121 -10.78 11.21 -7.90
CA PHE A 121 -11.30 12.09 -6.84
C PHE A 121 -10.26 13.01 -6.22
N GLY A 122 -8.97 12.81 -6.50
CA GLY A 122 -7.83 13.54 -5.93
C GLY A 122 -7.56 14.89 -6.56
#